data_AF-A0A7C5JM70-F1
#
_entry.id   AF-A0A7C5JM70-F1
#
_cell.length_a   1.000
_cell.length_b   1.000
_cell.length_c   1.000
_cell.angle_alpha   90.00
_cell.angle_beta   90.00
_cell.angle_gamma   90.00
#
_symmetry.space_group_name_H-M   'P 1'
#
loop_
_entity.id
_entity.type
_entity.pdbx_description
1 polymer ?
#
loop_
_entity_poly.entity_id
_entity_poly.type
_entity_poly.pdbx_seq_one_letter_code
_entity_poly.pdbx_strand_id
1 'polypeptide(L)'
;LAAARAKGKVLGRPKGAKNKTRVLDPHKEEIKKLLELKLARTNILKVINAKLEKPISLTAFNYFIFHDDELLGVLKDSDLD
;
A
#
# COMPACT_ATOMS: atom_id res chain seq x y z
N LEU A 1 26.17 0.29 -25.60
CA LEU A 1 24.68 0.44 -25.50
C LEU A 1 23.92 -0.27 -26.63
N ALA A 2 24.43 -0.28 -27.88
CA ALA A 2 23.80 -0.96 -29.02
C ALA A 2 23.74 -2.50 -28.92
N ALA A 3 24.78 -3.16 -28.38
CA ALA A 3 24.86 -4.63 -28.29
C ALA A 3 23.83 -5.27 -27.33
N ALA A 4 23.29 -4.52 -26.35
CA ALA A 4 22.29 -5.04 -25.42
C ALA A 4 20.87 -5.01 -25.99
N ARG A 5 20.57 -4.06 -26.89
CA ARG A 5 19.29 -3.97 -27.61
C ARG A 5 19.14 -5.08 -28.64
N ALA A 6 20.24 -5.45 -29.33
CA ALA A 6 20.27 -6.50 -30.34
C ALA A 6 19.95 -7.91 -29.79
N LYS A 7 20.05 -8.12 -28.47
CA LYS A 7 19.76 -9.40 -27.80
C LYS A 7 18.30 -9.52 -27.31
N GLY A 8 17.41 -8.58 -27.64
CA GLY A 8 16.01 -8.59 -27.19
C GLY A 8 15.84 -8.44 -25.67
N LYS A 9 16.91 -8.09 -24.94
CA LYS A 9 16.86 -7.93 -23.49
C LYS A 9 16.17 -6.61 -23.18
N VAL A 10 15.01 -6.69 -22.51
CA VAL A 10 14.25 -5.53 -22.03
C VAL A 10 15.20 -4.66 -21.18
N LEU A 11 15.64 -3.54 -21.73
CA LEU A 11 16.45 -2.56 -21.02
C LEU A 11 15.50 -1.69 -20.19
N GLY A 12 15.38 -2.06 -18.91
CA GLY A 12 14.56 -1.37 -17.92
C GLY A 12 14.81 -1.97 -16.54
N ARG A 13 14.28 -1.33 -15.49
CA ARG A 13 14.30 -1.89 -14.14
C ARG A 13 13.30 -3.05 -14.09
N PRO A 14 13.68 -4.26 -13.64
CA PRO A 14 12.75 -5.38 -13.58
C PRO A 14 11.56 -5.06 -12.66
N LYS A 15 10.36 -5.47 -13.08
CA LYS A 15 9.11 -5.31 -12.32
C LYS A 15 9.30 -6.02 -10.97
N GLY A 16 9.24 -5.26 -9.87
CA GLY A 16 9.48 -5.78 -8.52
C GLY A 16 10.83 -5.38 -7.87
N ALA A 17 11.74 -4.73 -8.59
CA ALA A 17 13.00 -4.23 -8.00
C ALA A 17 12.86 -2.92 -7.22
N LYS A 18 11.77 -2.76 -6.43
CA LYS A 18 11.55 -1.62 -5.54
C LYS A 18 11.31 -2.11 -4.11
N ASN A 19 12.16 -1.61 -3.21
CA ASN A 19 12.11 -1.54 -1.75
C ASN A 19 11.27 -2.60 -1.02
N LYS A 20 11.97 -3.51 -0.33
CA LYS A 20 11.40 -4.57 0.54
C LYS A 20 10.56 -4.06 1.72
N THR A 21 10.57 -2.77 2.02
CA THR A 21 9.90 -2.17 3.18
C THR A 21 9.02 -1.00 2.74
N ARG A 22 7.71 -1.10 2.98
CA ARG A 22 6.73 -0.04 2.73
C ARG A 22 6.67 0.86 3.96
N VAL A 23 6.42 2.15 3.75
CA VAL A 23 6.34 3.15 4.84
C VAL A 23 5.19 2.86 5.81
N LEU A 24 4.15 2.17 5.34
CA LEU A 24 2.96 1.84 6.12
C LEU A 24 3.04 0.49 6.85
N ASP A 25 4.07 -0.32 6.58
CA ASP A 25 4.22 -1.64 7.23
C ASP A 25 4.21 -1.55 8.77
N PRO A 26 4.90 -0.59 9.42
CA PRO A 26 4.88 -0.46 10.89
C PRO A 26 3.50 -0.11 11.47
N HIS A 27 2.61 0.47 10.66
CA HIS A 27 1.28 0.90 11.08
C HIS A 27 0.17 -0.04 10.64
N LYS A 28 0.52 -1.19 10.04
CA LYS A 28 -0.44 -2.13 9.46
C LYS A 28 -1.45 -2.64 10.50
N GLU A 29 -0.99 -3.03 11.68
CA GLU A 29 -1.87 -3.53 12.75
C GLU A 29 -2.86 -2.48 13.24
N GLU A 30 -2.43 -1.22 13.31
CA GLU A 30 -3.29 -0.11 13.69
C GLU A 30 -4.34 0.16 12.60
N ILE A 31 -3.93 0.18 11.34
CA ILE A 31 -4.84 0.34 10.20
C ILE A 31 -5.89 -0.77 10.20
N LYS A 32 -5.49 -2.02 10.47
CA LYS A 32 -6.39 -3.17 10.56
C LYS A 32 -7.46 -2.97 11.63
N LYS A 33 -7.07 -2.61 12.86
CA LYS A 33 -8.02 -2.34 13.96
C LYS A 33 -8.98 -1.21 13.61
N LEU A 34 -8.50 -0.14 12.98
CA LEU A 34 -9.34 0.99 12.59
C LEU A 34 -10.32 0.61 11.46
N LEU A 35 -9.94 -0.29 10.56
CA LEU A 35 -10.84 -0.85 9.53
C LEU A 35 -11.90 -1.77 10.15
N GLU A 36 -11.53 -2.60 11.14
CA GLU A 36 -12.47 -3.44 11.90
C GLU A 36 -13.50 -2.60 12.66
N LEU A 37 -13.10 -1.41 13.15
CA LEU A 37 -14.00 -0.43 13.76
C LEU A 37 -14.90 0.31 12.75
N LYS A 38 -14.92 -0.11 11.48
CA LYS A 38 -15.68 0.49 10.37
C LYS A 38 -15.46 2.00 10.20
N LEU A 39 -14.26 2.49 10.54
CA LEU A 39 -13.92 3.90 10.37
C LEU A 39 -13.70 4.24 8.89
N ALA A 40 -14.12 5.45 8.51
CA ALA A 40 -13.89 5.96 7.17
C ALA A 40 -12.38 6.03 6.87
N ARG A 41 -11.98 5.51 5.69
CA ARG A 41 -10.57 5.51 5.21
C ARG A 41 -9.91 6.89 5.27
N THR A 42 -10.66 7.95 5.04
CA THR A 42 -10.19 9.35 5.16
C THR A 42 -9.81 9.74 6.57
N ASN A 43 -10.52 9.25 7.59
CA ASN A 43 -10.19 9.48 8.99
C ASN A 43 -8.99 8.63 9.41
N ILE A 44 -8.93 7.37 8.99
CA ILE A 44 -7.77 6.50 9.21
C ILE A 44 -6.51 7.14 8.62
N LEU A 45 -6.58 7.65 7.39
CA LEU A 45 -5.49 8.36 6.74
C LEU A 45 -5.01 9.56 7.57
N LYS A 46 -5.92 10.35 8.15
CA LYS A 46 -5.54 11.50 9.01
C LYS A 46 -4.78 11.06 10.25
N VAL A 47 -5.24 9.99 10.91
CA VAL A 47 -4.59 9.43 12.11
C VAL A 47 -3.18 8.93 11.77
N ILE A 48 -3.05 8.18 10.66
CA ILE A 48 -1.76 7.64 10.24
C ILE A 48 -0.81 8.75 9.76
N ASN A 49 -1.31 9.73 9.00
CA ASN A 49 -0.50 10.86 8.55
C ASN A 49 0.01 11.73 9.71
N ALA A 50 -0.71 11.80 10.83
CA ALA A 50 -0.24 12.51 12.03
C ALA A 50 0.97 11.83 12.70
N LYS A 51 1.18 10.53 12.46
CA LYS A 51 2.29 9.73 13.01
C LYS A 51 3.48 9.61 12.07
N LEU A 52 3.30 9.95 10.80
CA LEU A 52 4.33 9.87 9.78
C LEU A 52 5.11 11.19 9.68
N GLU A 53 6.43 11.11 9.48
CA GLU A 53 7.24 12.30 9.16
C GLU A 53 6.83 12.95 7.84
N LYS A 54 6.33 12.15 6.89
CA LYS A 54 5.88 12.59 5.58
C LYS A 54 4.46 12.09 5.33
N PRO A 55 3.49 12.98 5.11
CA PRO A 55 2.12 12.58 4.84
C PRO A 55 2.03 11.84 3.50
N ILE A 56 1.15 10.86 3.45
CA ILE A 56 0.84 10.12 2.23
C ILE A 56 -0.52 10.53 1.66
N SER A 57 -0.69 10.34 0.35
CA SER A 57 -1.96 10.58 -0.32
C SER A 57 -2.95 9.45 -0.06
N LEU A 58 -4.24 9.78 -0.16
CA LEU A 58 -5.32 8.78 -0.07
C LEU A 58 -5.16 7.68 -1.13
N THR A 59 -4.67 8.01 -2.32
CA THR A 59 -4.41 7.03 -3.38
C THR A 59 -3.34 6.02 -2.98
N ALA A 60 -2.25 6.47 -2.36
CA ALA A 60 -1.19 5.59 -1.87
C ALA A 60 -1.67 4.70 -0.72
N PHE A 61 -2.49 5.25 0.17
CA PHE A 61 -3.12 4.51 1.25
C PHE A 61 -4.11 3.44 0.73
N ASN A 62 -4.97 3.81 -0.21
CA ASN A 62 -5.87 2.86 -0.86
C ASN A 62 -5.11 1.76 -1.59
N TYR A 63 -4.04 2.12 -2.32
CA TYR A 63 -3.16 1.15 -2.97
C TYR A 63 -2.59 0.16 -1.96
N PHE A 64 -2.15 0.62 -0.79
CA PHE A 64 -1.66 -0.24 0.27
C PHE A 64 -2.72 -1.22 0.77
N ILE A 65 -3.95 -0.76 1.03
CA ILE A 65 -5.06 -1.63 1.47
C ILE A 65 -5.42 -2.66 0.41
N PHE A 66 -5.54 -2.25 -0.86
CA PHE A 66 -5.95 -3.15 -1.94
C PHE A 66 -4.88 -4.17 -2.35
N HIS A 67 -3.61 -3.89 -2.04
CA HIS A 67 -2.47 -4.79 -2.31
C HIS A 67 -1.92 -5.45 -1.05
N ASP A 68 -2.73 -5.51 0.00
CA ASP A 68 -2.47 -6.27 1.21
C ASP A 68 -3.64 -7.23 1.44
N ASP A 69 -3.39 -8.53 1.29
CA ASP A 69 -4.44 -9.55 1.33
C ASP A 69 -5.17 -9.56 2.69
N GLU A 70 -4.48 -9.24 3.78
CA GLU A 70 -5.07 -9.20 5.12
C GLU A 70 -6.02 -8.00 5.27
N LEU A 71 -5.60 -6.82 4.84
CA LEU A 71 -6.44 -5.61 4.93
C LEU A 71 -7.61 -5.66 3.94
N LEU A 72 -7.40 -6.27 2.78
CA LEU A 72 -8.44 -6.47 1.78
C LEU A 72 -9.52 -7.44 2.27
N GLY A 73 -9.14 -8.48 3.01
CA GLY A 73 -10.09 -9.40 3.65
C GLY A 73 -11.04 -8.66 4.59
N VAL A 74 -10.47 -7.88 5.53
CA VAL A 74 -11.25 -7.08 6.49
C VAL A 74 -12.21 -6.11 5.81
N LEU A 75 -11.79 -5.49 4.69
CA LEU A 75 -12.65 -4.59 3.93
C LEU A 75 -13.87 -5.33 3.35
N LYS A 76 -13.66 -6.52 2.78
CA LYS A 76 -14.74 -7.32 2.17
C LYS A 76 -15.71 -7.86 3.21
N ASP A 77 -15.23 -8.22 4.38
CA ASP A 77 -16.06 -8.70 5.48
C ASP A 77 -17.00 -7.59 6.00
N SER A 78 -16.60 -6.32 5.91
CA SER A 78 -17.43 -5.17 6.31
C SER A 78 -18.60 -4.90 5.37
N ASP A 79 -18.53 -5.31 4.10
CA ASP A 79 -19.54 -5.03 3.06
C ASP A 79 -20.56 -6.20 2.91
N LEU A 80 -20.47 -7.24 3.76
CA LEU A 80 -21.31 -8.44 3.71
C LEU A 80 -22.51 -8.45 4.69
N ASP A 81 -22.73 -7.37 5.44
CA ASP A 81 -23.91 -7.10 6.30
C ASP A 81 -24.84 -6.06 5.67
#